data_AF-A0A938EGS8-F1
#
_entry.id   AF-A0A938EGS8-F1
#
_cell.length_a   1.000
_cell.length_b   1.000
_cell.length_c   1.000
_cell.angle_alpha   90.00
_cell.angle_beta   90.00
_cell.angle_gamma   90.00
#
_symmetry.space_group_name_H-M   'P 1'
#
loop_
_entity.id
_entity.type
_entity.pdbx_description
1 polymer ?
#
loop_
_entity_poly.entity_id
_entity_poly.type
_entity_poly.pdbx_seq_one_letter_code
_entity_poly.pdbx_strand_id
1 'polypeptide(L)'
;MRPRSDPALLAHWAAVRTALDLPVDAAWTAMPFAEPDEAVDGFDAAAMDALADLAARSMKRGTCHLLEQFHRDGFPLRSPGDHWTVLRADGAPACTVRLIAVVVLPYADVGPAFAALEGPEGGVAPTLAAWRRGHGAFFAGQCARWGIPFDPSLEVVCEAFVTVHSDAWPVTLDPDDRWSAGSDRS
;
A
#
# COMPACT_ATOMS: atom_id res chain seq x y z
N MET A 1 10.35 11.41 -2.58
CA MET A 1 10.89 10.84 -1.32
C MET A 1 11.04 11.95 -0.28
N ARG A 2 10.17 11.99 0.75
CA ARG A 2 10.28 12.99 1.83
C ARG A 2 11.60 12.77 2.61
N PRO A 3 12.25 13.83 3.14
CA PRO A 3 13.56 13.70 3.77
C PRO A 3 13.44 12.89 5.07
N ARG A 4 14.37 11.96 5.26
CA ARG A 4 14.55 11.08 6.44
C ARG A 4 14.95 11.83 7.72
N SER A 5 14.57 13.11 7.86
CA SER A 5 14.98 14.03 8.92
C SER A 5 13.82 14.56 9.76
N ASP A 6 12.57 14.20 9.45
CA ASP A 6 11.42 14.57 10.29
C ASP A 6 11.56 13.89 11.67
N PRO A 7 11.65 14.66 12.78
CA PRO A 7 11.80 14.11 14.11
C PRO A 7 10.66 13.17 14.52
N ALA A 8 9.43 13.42 14.08
CA ALA A 8 8.28 12.58 14.40
C ALA A 8 8.39 11.21 13.72
N LEU A 9 8.80 11.17 12.45
CA LEU A 9 9.02 9.92 11.73
C LEU A 9 10.19 9.12 12.31
N LEU A 10 11.26 9.81 12.71
CA LEU A 10 12.41 9.17 13.37
C LEU A 10 12.05 8.59 14.74
N ALA A 11 11.25 9.32 15.54
CA ALA A 11 10.76 8.83 16.83
C ALA A 11 9.84 7.61 16.67
N HIS A 12 8.90 7.68 15.73
CA HIS A 12 8.03 6.56 15.37
C HIS A 12 8.84 5.33 14.97
N TRP A 13 9.78 5.46 14.03
CA TRP A 13 10.61 4.34 13.61
C TRP A 13 11.50 3.79 14.73
N ALA A 14 11.98 4.64 15.65
CA ALA A 14 12.71 4.17 16.82
C ALA A 14 11.84 3.31 17.75
N ALA A 15 10.57 3.68 17.94
CA ALA A 15 9.60 2.88 18.69
C ALA A 15 9.32 1.54 18.00
N VAL A 16 9.11 1.54 16.68
CA VAL A 16 8.91 0.33 15.87
C VAL A 16 10.09 -0.63 16.01
N ARG A 17 11.33 -0.15 15.81
CA ARG A 17 12.52 -0.99 15.94
C ARG A 17 12.64 -1.60 17.33
N THR A 18 12.35 -0.83 18.36
CA THR A 18 12.41 -1.31 19.75
C THR A 18 11.35 -2.39 20.00
N ALA A 19 10.12 -2.17 19.54
CA ALA A 19 9.01 -3.11 19.71
C ALA A 19 9.22 -4.44 18.97
N LEU A 20 9.93 -4.40 17.84
CA LEU A 20 10.19 -5.55 16.97
C LEU A 20 11.60 -6.14 17.11
N ASP A 21 12.42 -5.63 18.04
CA ASP A 21 13.83 -6.01 18.22
C ASP A 21 14.64 -5.99 16.91
N LEU A 22 14.46 -4.92 16.12
CA LEU A 22 15.14 -4.76 14.82
C LEU A 22 16.52 -4.11 14.97
N PRO A 23 17.48 -4.42 14.08
CA PRO A 23 18.80 -3.82 14.12
C PRO A 23 18.75 -2.32 13.81
N VAL A 24 19.78 -1.59 14.26
CA VAL A 24 19.82 -0.12 14.15
C VAL A 24 19.77 0.37 12.70
N ASP A 25 20.30 -0.41 11.78
CA ASP A 25 20.37 -0.15 10.34
C ASP A 25 19.23 -0.81 9.54
N ALA A 26 18.21 -1.35 10.21
CA ALA A 26 17.02 -1.88 9.55
C ALA A 26 16.42 -0.85 8.58
N ALA A 27 16.29 -1.27 7.32
CA ALA A 27 15.76 -0.44 6.25
C ALA A 27 14.26 -0.19 6.44
N TRP A 28 13.84 1.03 6.16
CA TRP A 28 12.45 1.45 6.18
C TRP A 28 12.20 2.60 5.22
N THR A 29 10.94 2.78 4.86
CA THR A 29 10.45 3.90 4.06
C THR A 29 9.23 4.54 4.71
N ALA A 30 8.90 5.77 4.32
CA ALA A 30 7.73 6.49 4.81
C ALA A 30 7.04 7.21 3.65
N MET A 31 5.79 6.86 3.38
CA MET A 31 4.96 7.44 2.33
C MET A 31 3.48 7.12 2.56
N PRO A 32 2.54 7.92 2.04
CA PRO A 32 1.13 7.55 1.99
C PRO A 32 0.87 6.44 0.96
N PHE A 33 -0.33 5.86 0.96
CA PHE A 33 -0.76 4.89 -0.08
C PHE A 33 -0.96 5.52 -1.47
N ALA A 34 -1.22 6.82 -1.51
CA ALA A 34 -1.35 7.60 -2.74
C ALA A 34 -0.90 9.02 -2.44
N GLU A 35 -0.36 9.71 -3.44
CA GLU A 35 0.07 11.09 -3.26
C GLU A 35 -1.12 12.06 -3.44
N PRO A 36 -1.15 13.21 -2.75
CA PRO A 36 -2.26 14.17 -2.84
C PRO A 36 -2.50 14.70 -4.26
N ASP A 37 -1.47 14.71 -5.11
CA ASP A 37 -1.57 15.14 -6.50
C ASP A 37 -2.00 14.01 -7.44
N GLU A 38 -2.10 12.76 -6.97
CA GLU A 38 -2.74 11.62 -7.66
C GLU A 38 -4.27 11.67 -7.60
N ALA A 39 -4.83 12.75 -7.03
CA ALA A 39 -6.24 13.03 -6.96
C ALA A 39 -6.90 13.00 -8.35
N VAL A 40 -7.38 11.82 -8.74
CA VAL A 40 -8.59 11.69 -9.55
C VAL A 40 -9.76 12.27 -8.76
N ASP A 41 -10.77 12.78 -9.47
CA ASP A 41 -11.94 13.42 -8.87
C ASP A 41 -12.49 12.62 -7.66
N GLY A 42 -12.36 13.19 -6.46
CA GLY A 42 -12.88 12.61 -5.21
C GLY A 42 -11.87 11.88 -4.32
N PHE A 43 -10.59 11.77 -4.68
CA PHE A 43 -9.54 11.31 -3.76
C PHE A 43 -8.91 12.51 -3.03
N ASP A 44 -9.26 12.69 -1.76
CA ASP A 44 -8.81 13.82 -0.93
C ASP A 44 -8.05 13.34 0.33
N ALA A 45 -7.66 14.30 1.17
CA ALA A 45 -6.96 14.01 2.42
C ALA A 45 -7.75 13.06 3.35
N ALA A 46 -9.08 13.13 3.35
CA ALA A 46 -9.92 12.24 4.17
C ALA A 46 -9.93 10.82 3.62
N ALA A 47 -9.93 10.64 2.30
CA ALA A 47 -9.79 9.33 1.67
C ALA A 47 -8.42 8.70 1.97
N MET A 48 -7.34 9.49 1.90
CA MET A 48 -5.99 9.05 2.29
C MET A 48 -5.93 8.57 3.73
N ASP A 49 -6.46 9.37 4.67
CA ASP A 49 -6.47 9.04 6.09
C ASP A 49 -7.34 7.82 6.39
N ALA A 50 -8.46 7.65 5.66
CA ALA A 50 -9.30 6.47 5.78
C ALA A 50 -8.55 5.19 5.37
N LEU A 51 -7.74 5.22 4.29
CA LEU A 51 -6.90 4.08 3.90
C LEU A 51 -5.82 3.79 4.94
N ALA A 52 -5.17 4.83 5.47
CA ALA A 52 -4.17 4.70 6.53
C ALA A 52 -4.77 4.08 7.80
N ASP A 53 -6.00 4.47 8.16
CA ASP A 53 -6.74 3.89 9.28
C ASP A 53 -7.10 2.41 9.06
N LEU A 54 -7.47 2.02 7.84
CA LEU A 54 -7.72 0.61 7.51
C LEU A 54 -6.46 -0.24 7.71
N ALA A 55 -5.30 0.26 7.30
CA ALA A 55 -4.02 -0.42 7.52
C ALA A 55 -3.65 -0.45 9.01
N ALA A 56 -3.82 0.66 9.74
CA ALA A 56 -3.54 0.71 11.18
C ALA A 56 -4.39 -0.28 11.99
N ARG A 57 -5.59 -0.63 11.49
CA ARG A 57 -6.50 -1.64 12.05
C ARG A 57 -6.29 -3.05 11.50
N SER A 58 -5.26 -3.26 10.66
CA SER A 58 -4.97 -4.52 9.97
C SER A 58 -6.09 -5.02 9.02
N MET A 59 -6.99 -4.14 8.59
CA MET A 59 -8.09 -4.46 7.68
C MET A 59 -7.72 -4.29 6.20
N LYS A 60 -6.80 -3.36 5.89
CA LYS A 60 -6.12 -3.27 4.60
C LYS A 60 -4.74 -3.90 4.75
N ARG A 61 -4.46 -4.89 3.90
CA ARG A 61 -3.25 -5.73 3.89
C ARG A 61 -2.65 -5.88 2.49
N GLY A 62 -3.12 -5.09 1.55
CA GLY A 62 -2.64 -5.05 0.18
C GLY A 62 -2.70 -3.63 -0.39
N THR A 63 -1.80 -3.31 -1.32
CA THR A 63 -1.86 -2.09 -2.14
C THR A 63 -1.37 -2.39 -3.57
N CYS A 64 -1.84 -1.61 -4.53
CA CYS A 64 -1.59 -1.83 -5.95
C CYS A 64 -1.25 -0.53 -6.69
N HIS A 65 -0.22 -0.59 -7.52
CA HIS A 65 0.26 0.54 -8.33
C HIS A 65 0.53 0.09 -9.78
N LEU A 66 0.44 0.99 -10.76
CA LEU A 66 0.94 0.68 -12.11
C LEU A 66 2.47 0.55 -12.07
N LEU A 67 3.03 -0.49 -12.69
CA LEU A 67 4.49 -0.65 -12.80
C LEU A 67 5.15 0.57 -13.48
N GLU A 68 4.43 1.15 -14.44
CA GLU A 68 4.84 2.36 -15.16
C GLU A 68 5.13 3.55 -14.22
N GLN A 69 4.46 3.63 -13.06
CA GLN A 69 4.73 4.67 -12.06
C GLN A 69 6.17 4.59 -11.55
N PHE A 70 6.64 3.38 -11.22
CA PHE A 70 8.00 3.16 -10.72
C PHE A 70 9.05 3.53 -11.76
N HIS A 71 8.80 3.21 -13.04
CA HIS A 71 9.69 3.61 -14.14
C HIS A 71 9.77 5.13 -14.30
N ARG A 72 8.63 5.82 -14.22
CA ARG A 72 8.55 7.28 -14.38
C ARG A 72 9.22 8.02 -13.23
N ASP A 73 8.98 7.56 -12.01
CA ASP A 73 9.50 8.22 -10.82
C ASP A 73 10.95 7.80 -10.49
N GLY A 74 11.45 6.75 -11.15
CA GLY A 74 12.77 6.18 -10.89
C GLY A 74 12.88 5.51 -9.53
N PHE A 75 11.75 5.03 -8.98
CA PHE A 75 11.72 4.33 -7.69
C PHE A 75 11.91 2.83 -7.86
N PRO A 76 12.73 2.19 -7.00
CA PRO A 76 12.83 0.74 -6.99
C PRO A 76 11.55 0.11 -6.41
N LEU A 77 11.23 -1.10 -6.87
CA LEU A 77 10.23 -1.94 -6.22
C LEU A 77 10.70 -2.32 -4.81
N ARG A 78 9.76 -2.38 -3.86
CA ARG A 78 10.03 -2.96 -2.54
C ARG A 78 10.22 -4.47 -2.63
N SER A 79 10.81 -5.03 -1.59
CA SER A 79 11.01 -6.47 -1.42
C SER A 79 10.22 -7.00 -0.22
N PRO A 80 9.82 -8.29 -0.23
CA PRO A 80 9.32 -8.94 0.98
C PRO A 80 10.32 -8.78 2.13
N GLY A 81 9.83 -8.38 3.31
CA GLY A 81 10.63 -8.02 4.47
C GLY A 81 10.86 -6.52 4.65
N ASP A 82 10.66 -5.71 3.62
CA ASP A 82 10.77 -4.25 3.74
C ASP A 82 9.75 -3.70 4.73
N HIS A 83 10.17 -2.68 5.49
CA HIS A 83 9.30 -1.95 6.39
C HIS A 83 8.86 -0.63 5.75
N TRP A 84 7.58 -0.32 5.92
CA TRP A 84 6.97 0.89 5.40
C TRP A 84 6.08 1.52 6.46
N THR A 85 6.44 2.73 6.86
CA THR A 85 5.59 3.59 7.69
C THR A 85 4.58 4.30 6.80
N VAL A 86 3.31 3.93 6.96
CA VAL A 86 2.19 4.52 6.23
C VAL A 86 1.89 5.89 6.82
N LEU A 87 1.82 6.91 5.96
CA LEU A 87 1.57 8.28 6.37
C LEU A 87 0.11 8.69 6.14
N ARG A 88 -0.38 9.54 7.04
CA ARG A 88 -1.58 10.35 6.87
C ARG A 88 -1.33 11.49 5.88
N ALA A 89 -2.40 12.15 5.44
CA ALA A 89 -2.33 13.27 4.51
C ALA A 89 -1.48 14.44 5.05
N ASP A 90 -1.51 14.67 6.36
CA ASP A 90 -0.69 15.68 7.03
C ASP A 90 0.79 15.27 7.21
N GLY A 91 1.14 14.03 6.86
CA GLY A 91 2.47 13.46 7.00
C GLY A 91 2.73 12.76 8.34
N ALA A 92 1.77 12.72 9.25
CA ALA A 92 1.91 11.98 10.50
C ALA A 92 1.93 10.45 10.25
N PRO A 93 2.72 9.68 11.01
CA PRO A 93 2.72 8.23 10.89
C PRO A 93 1.39 7.65 11.41
N ALA A 94 0.77 6.77 10.63
CA ALA A 94 -0.44 6.05 11.04
C ALA A 94 -0.12 4.67 11.62
N CYS A 95 0.77 3.93 10.96
CA CYS A 95 1.24 2.61 11.35
C CYS A 95 2.50 2.25 10.58
N THR A 96 3.14 1.14 10.95
CA THR A 96 4.19 0.52 10.14
C THR A 96 3.76 -0.87 9.71
N VAL A 97 3.93 -1.14 8.42
CA VAL A 97 3.66 -2.43 7.79
C VAL A 97 4.96 -3.09 7.36
N ARG A 98 4.95 -4.42 7.25
CA ARG A 98 6.03 -5.22 6.68
C ARG A 98 5.50 -5.97 5.47
N LEU A 99 6.21 -5.84 4.35
CA LEU A 99 5.85 -6.51 3.10
C LEU A 99 6.04 -8.02 3.27
N ILE A 100 5.06 -8.80 2.85
CA ILE A 100 5.12 -10.27 2.86
C ILE A 100 5.17 -10.86 1.45
N ALA A 101 4.71 -10.12 0.45
CA ALA A 101 4.82 -10.48 -0.96
C ALA A 101 4.77 -9.23 -1.84
N VAL A 102 5.52 -9.27 -2.94
CA VAL A 102 5.48 -8.27 -4.02
C VAL A 102 5.41 -9.04 -5.32
N VAL A 103 4.38 -8.81 -6.12
CA VAL A 103 4.13 -9.53 -7.36
C VAL A 103 3.81 -8.52 -8.45
N VAL A 104 4.50 -8.64 -9.58
CA VAL A 104 4.17 -7.93 -10.82
C VAL A 104 3.37 -8.86 -11.72
N LEU A 105 2.20 -8.41 -12.17
CA LEU A 105 1.31 -9.15 -13.06
C LEU A 105 0.41 -8.18 -13.84
N PRO A 106 -0.19 -8.60 -14.96
CA PRO A 106 -1.19 -7.78 -15.66
C PRO A 106 -2.36 -7.39 -14.75
N TYR A 107 -2.87 -6.17 -14.88
CA TYR A 107 -4.05 -5.70 -14.15
C TYR A 107 -5.25 -6.67 -14.29
N ALA A 108 -5.46 -7.23 -15.48
CA ALA A 108 -6.52 -8.19 -15.75
C ALA A 108 -6.40 -9.49 -14.94
N ASP A 109 -5.18 -9.85 -14.53
CA ASP A 109 -4.85 -11.11 -13.85
C ASP A 109 -4.92 -10.99 -12.33
N VAL A 110 -5.14 -9.79 -11.77
CA VAL A 110 -5.42 -9.62 -10.34
C VAL A 110 -6.74 -10.33 -10.00
N GLY A 111 -6.67 -11.20 -8.99
CA GLY A 111 -7.78 -12.05 -8.60
C GLY A 111 -8.47 -11.63 -7.29
N PRO A 112 -9.46 -12.44 -6.87
CA PRO A 112 -10.29 -12.12 -5.71
C PRO A 112 -9.55 -12.23 -4.38
N ALA A 113 -8.50 -13.05 -4.27
CA ALA A 113 -7.75 -13.18 -3.04
C ALA A 113 -6.95 -11.91 -2.76
N PHE A 114 -6.32 -11.32 -3.78
CA PHE A 114 -5.67 -10.01 -3.62
C PHE A 114 -6.67 -8.88 -3.37
N ALA A 115 -7.78 -8.84 -4.13
CA ALA A 115 -8.83 -7.86 -3.91
C ALA A 115 -9.39 -7.89 -2.48
N ALA A 116 -9.48 -9.09 -1.87
CA ALA A 116 -9.87 -9.26 -0.47
C ALA A 116 -8.85 -8.65 0.51
N LEU A 117 -7.55 -8.71 0.20
CA LEU A 117 -6.48 -8.17 1.03
C LEU A 117 -6.45 -6.65 1.04
N GLU A 118 -6.82 -5.98 -0.06
CA GLU A 118 -6.88 -4.51 -0.09
C GLU A 118 -7.93 -3.93 0.87
N GLY A 119 -8.83 -4.76 1.37
CA GLY A 119 -9.77 -4.38 2.42
C GLY A 119 -10.91 -3.48 1.93
N PRO A 120 -11.83 -3.08 2.83
CA PRO A 120 -13.07 -2.42 2.46
C PRO A 120 -12.88 -0.92 2.19
N GLU A 121 -12.19 -0.57 1.11
CA GLU A 121 -11.95 0.81 0.71
C GLU A 121 -13.25 1.57 0.42
N GLY A 122 -13.35 2.82 0.90
CA GLY A 122 -14.56 3.63 0.75
C GLY A 122 -15.82 3.00 1.38
N GLY A 123 -15.67 2.04 2.30
CA GLY A 123 -16.79 1.32 2.92
C GLY A 123 -17.43 0.26 2.02
N VAL A 124 -16.82 -0.08 0.87
CA VAL A 124 -17.32 -1.10 -0.06
C VAL A 124 -16.70 -2.45 0.27
N ALA A 125 -17.47 -3.54 0.17
CA ALA A 125 -16.94 -4.88 0.40
C ALA A 125 -15.77 -5.21 -0.56
N PRO A 126 -14.70 -5.85 -0.07
CA PRO A 126 -13.46 -6.10 -0.84
C PRO A 126 -13.65 -7.27 -1.81
N THR A 127 -14.41 -7.01 -2.87
CA THR A 127 -14.70 -7.96 -3.94
C THR A 127 -13.89 -7.61 -5.18
N LEU A 128 -13.56 -8.61 -6.01
CA LEU A 128 -12.85 -8.37 -7.27
C LEU A 128 -13.58 -7.36 -8.17
N ALA A 129 -14.91 -7.41 -8.21
CA ALA A 129 -15.71 -6.47 -9.00
C ALA A 129 -15.61 -5.02 -8.49
N ALA A 130 -15.60 -4.83 -7.17
CA ALA A 130 -15.39 -3.51 -6.57
C ALA A 130 -13.95 -3.01 -6.81
N TRP A 131 -12.97 -3.89 -6.62
CA TRP A 131 -11.56 -3.61 -6.85
C TRP A 131 -11.30 -3.17 -8.29
N ARG A 132 -11.79 -3.94 -9.28
CA ARG A 132 -11.63 -3.62 -10.71
C ARG A 132 -12.26 -2.28 -11.06
N ARG A 133 -13.45 -1.99 -10.54
CA ARG A 133 -14.11 -0.69 -10.78
C ARG A 133 -13.31 0.47 -10.21
N GLY A 134 -12.87 0.37 -8.95
CA GLY A 134 -12.10 1.43 -8.29
C GLY A 134 -10.74 1.66 -8.94
N HIS A 135 -9.94 0.60 -9.05
CA HIS A 135 -8.60 0.66 -9.64
C HIS A 135 -8.63 0.98 -11.14
N GLY A 136 -9.62 0.48 -11.88
CA GLY A 136 -9.77 0.80 -13.31
C GLY A 136 -10.01 2.28 -13.54
N ALA A 137 -10.85 2.93 -12.73
CA ALA A 137 -11.05 4.37 -12.81
C ALA A 137 -9.79 5.16 -12.40
N PHE A 138 -9.14 4.75 -11.32
CA PHE A 138 -7.91 5.37 -10.81
C PHE A 138 -6.77 5.29 -11.85
N PHE A 139 -6.46 4.09 -12.34
CA PHE A 139 -5.41 3.87 -13.34
C PHE A 139 -5.73 4.50 -14.69
N ALA A 140 -7.00 4.54 -15.11
CA ALA A 140 -7.38 5.29 -16.31
C ALA A 140 -7.09 6.79 -16.18
N GLY A 141 -7.38 7.40 -15.02
CA GLY A 141 -7.03 8.79 -14.73
C GLY A 141 -5.51 9.02 -14.71
N GLN A 142 -4.76 8.11 -14.10
CA GLN A 142 -3.30 8.15 -14.04
C GLN A 142 -2.67 8.07 -15.46
N CYS A 143 -3.09 7.09 -16.26
CA CYS A 143 -2.68 6.92 -17.65
C CYS A 143 -3.01 8.15 -18.52
N ALA A 144 -4.19 8.74 -18.37
CA ALA A 144 -4.59 9.93 -19.11
C ALA A 144 -3.65 11.11 -18.85
N ARG A 145 -3.25 11.34 -17.59
CA ARG A 145 -2.27 12.38 -17.23
C ARG A 145 -0.89 12.14 -17.84
N TRP A 146 -0.51 10.88 -17.99
CA TRP A 146 0.75 10.48 -18.59
C TRP A 146 0.71 10.45 -20.13
N GLY A 147 -0.45 10.67 -20.74
CA GLY A 147 -0.64 10.64 -22.18
C GLY A 147 -0.54 9.23 -22.77
N ILE A 148 -0.85 8.18 -21.99
CA ILE A 148 -0.87 6.78 -22.43
C ILE A 148 -2.29 6.19 -22.32
N PRO A 149 -2.67 5.22 -23.16
CA PRO A 149 -3.95 4.54 -23.00
C PRO A 149 -3.91 3.59 -21.80
N PHE A 150 -5.02 3.51 -21.06
CA PHE A 150 -5.23 2.43 -20.11
C PHE A 150 -5.57 1.14 -20.86
N ASP A 151 -4.79 0.09 -20.61
CA ASP A 151 -4.98 -1.24 -21.17
C ASP A 151 -4.95 -2.28 -20.02
N PRO A 152 -5.91 -3.22 -19.95
CA PRO A 152 -5.91 -4.24 -18.89
C PRO A 152 -4.69 -5.17 -18.86
N SER A 153 -3.89 -5.21 -19.93
CA SER A 153 -2.60 -5.92 -19.97
C SER A 153 -1.44 -5.15 -19.33
N LEU A 154 -1.64 -3.88 -18.97
CA LEU A 154 -0.65 -3.11 -18.22
C LEU A 154 -0.31 -3.83 -16.92
N GLU A 155 0.99 -3.91 -16.63
CA GLU A 155 1.47 -4.54 -15.40
C GLU A 155 1.20 -3.65 -14.20
N VAL A 156 0.71 -4.28 -13.13
CA VAL A 156 0.55 -3.71 -11.81
C VAL A 156 1.48 -4.39 -10.83
N VAL A 157 1.91 -3.64 -9.82
CA VAL A 157 2.69 -4.10 -8.69
C VAL A 157 1.73 -4.30 -7.52
N CYS A 158 1.42 -5.56 -7.22
CA CYS A 158 0.61 -5.96 -6.08
C CYS A 158 1.50 -6.26 -4.88
N GLU A 159 1.29 -5.52 -3.80
CA GLU A 159 2.08 -5.61 -2.58
C GLU A 159 1.19 -6.04 -1.42
N ALA A 160 1.41 -7.25 -0.91
CA ALA A 160 0.75 -7.73 0.29
C ALA A 160 1.64 -7.47 1.52
N PHE A 161 1.03 -7.05 2.61
CA PHE A 161 1.72 -6.69 3.84
C PHE A 161 0.91 -7.04 5.08
N VAL A 162 1.60 -7.06 6.22
CA VAL A 162 1.00 -7.14 7.54
C VAL A 162 1.36 -5.89 8.35
N THR A 163 0.42 -5.38 9.11
CA THR A 163 0.69 -4.29 10.07
C THR A 163 1.50 -4.87 11.21
N VAL A 164 2.69 -4.32 11.47
CA VAL A 164 3.60 -4.79 12.52
C VAL A 164 3.65 -3.84 13.72
N HIS A 165 3.18 -2.60 13.56
CA HIS A 165 3.14 -1.62 14.62
C HIS A 165 2.03 -0.58 14.37
N SER A 166 1.29 -0.23 15.42
CA SER A 166 0.24 0.79 15.41
C SER A 166 0.09 1.33 16.83
N ASP A 167 0.12 2.66 16.99
CA ASP A 167 -0.09 3.30 18.30
C ASP A 167 -1.57 3.37 18.68
N ALA A 168 -2.45 3.36 17.68
CA ALA A 168 -3.89 3.55 17.87
C ALA A 168 -4.66 2.23 18.04
N TRP A 169 -4.09 1.11 17.59
CA TRP A 169 -4.78 -0.18 17.56
C TRP A 169 -3.85 -1.32 17.95
N PRO A 170 -4.35 -2.34 18.68
CA PRO A 170 -3.56 -3.53 18.95
C PRO A 170 -3.22 -4.25 17.64
N VAL A 171 -1.98 -4.71 17.53
CA VAL A 171 -1.50 -5.49 16.39
C VAL A 171 -1.42 -6.96 16.79
N THR A 172 -2.12 -7.80 16.05
CA THR A 172 -2.01 -9.26 16.15
C THR A 172 -1.45 -9.76 14.83
N LEU A 173 -0.24 -10.33 14.88
CA LEU A 173 0.37 -10.96 13.72
C LEU A 173 -0.14 -12.39 13.62
N ASP A 174 -0.69 -12.76 12.48
CA ASP A 174 -0.88 -14.15 12.13
C ASP A 174 0.42 -14.67 11.51
N PRO A 175 1.13 -15.66 12.12
CA PRO A 175 2.28 -16.29 11.47
C PRO A 175 1.92 -16.93 10.13
N ASP A 176 0.62 -17.14 9.92
CA ASP A 176 0.04 -17.70 8.72
C ASP A 176 -0.39 -16.62 7.70
N ASP A 177 -0.03 -15.35 7.86
CA ASP A 177 -0.28 -14.37 6.80
C ASP A 177 0.67 -14.58 5.61
N ARG A 178 0.10 -15.08 4.51
CA ARG A 178 0.78 -15.26 3.22
C ARG A 178 -0.16 -14.91 2.08
N TRP A 179 0.39 -14.30 1.04
CA TRP A 179 -0.24 -14.18 -0.26
C TRP A 179 0.78 -14.45 -1.36
N SER A 180 0.31 -15.01 -2.46
CA SER A 180 1.08 -15.14 -3.70
C SER A 180 0.11 -15.03 -4.87
N ALA A 181 0.61 -14.70 -6.07
CA ALA A 181 -0.23 -14.73 -7.27
C ALA A 181 -0.89 -16.09 -7.56
N GLY A 182 -0.36 -17.19 -7.00
CA GLY A 182 -1.00 -18.50 -7.09
C GLY A 182 -2.34 -18.58 -6.35
N SER A 183 -2.52 -17.76 -5.31
CA SER A 183 -3.75 -17.70 -4.51
C SER A 183 -4.95 -17.14 -5.28
N ASP A 184 -4.71 -16.47 -6.41
CA ASP A 184 -5.74 -15.89 -7.27
C ASP A 184 -6.17 -16.81 -8.43
N ARG A 185 -5.51 -17.96 -8.61
CA ARG A 185 -5.74 -18.91 -9.71
C ARG A 185 -6.62 -20.12 -9.33
N SER A 186 -7.23 -20.11 -8.14
CA SER A 186 -8.07 -21.19 -7.61
C SER A 186 -9.57 -20.93 -7.74
#